data_AF-A0A536BVA7-F1
#
_entry.id   AF-A0A536BVA7-F1
#
_cell.length_a   1.000
_cell.length_b   1.000
_cell.length_c   1.000
_cell.angle_alpha   90.00
_cell.angle_beta   90.00
_cell.angle_gamma   90.00
#
_symmetry.space_group_name_H-M   'P 1'
#
loop_
_entity.id
_entity.type
_entity.pdbx_description
1 polymer ?
#
loop_
_entity_poly.entity_id
_entity_poly.type
_entity_poly.pdbx_seq_one_letter_code
_entity_poly.pdbx_strand_id
1 'polypeptide(L)'
;MAQRVEQQPPKDEEDEIRAQVARYPRLSNAQEQRLLATQGVERDEANRTLIEHNLHLVVEAAQARKQRGVPFGDLFQEGTVGLISAVEHYKPGDGGFHARLVHAIDVTMDDVLAQTQEAQRNDEAFVVACRLLESAQRLLSERLGRDATPAELAKLLQWEEARVNVILEMLRGAEVVHDQELLDYLEVLDDANEPDDPEA
;
A
#
# COMPACT_ATOMS: atom_id res chain seq x y z
N MET A 1 16.20 -19.14 0.54
CA MET A 1 14.73 -19.21 0.50
C MET A 1 14.22 -18.11 1.42
N ALA A 2 13.92 -16.93 0.85
CA ALA A 2 13.37 -15.83 1.63
C ALA A 2 11.90 -16.16 1.93
N GLN A 3 11.59 -16.38 3.20
CA GLN A 3 10.21 -16.42 3.66
C GLN A 3 9.63 -15.02 3.40
N ARG A 4 8.78 -14.93 2.39
CA ARG A 4 7.84 -13.82 2.23
C ARG A 4 7.02 -13.85 3.51
N VAL A 5 7.26 -12.88 4.40
CA VAL A 5 6.39 -12.65 5.55
C VAL A 5 5.05 -12.21 4.97
N GLU A 6 4.17 -13.20 4.73
CA GLU A 6 2.75 -12.96 4.57
C GLU A 6 2.29 -12.32 5.88
N GLN A 7 2.32 -10.99 5.94
CA GLN A 7 1.61 -10.24 6.96
C GLN A 7 0.12 -10.46 6.71
N GLN A 8 -0.39 -11.60 7.17
CA GLN A 8 -1.79 -11.71 7.51
C GLN A 8 -2.05 -10.59 8.53
N PRO A 9 -3.01 -9.67 8.29
CA PRO A 9 -3.42 -8.78 9.37
C PRO A 9 -3.77 -9.68 10.57
N PRO A 10 -3.39 -9.29 11.80
CA PRO A 10 -3.74 -10.08 12.96
C PRO A 10 -5.26 -10.24 12.90
N LYS A 11 -5.72 -11.49 12.95
CA LYS A 11 -7.15 -11.84 12.87
C LYS A 11 -8.01 -10.99 13.83
N ASP A 12 -7.37 -10.52 14.90
CA ASP A 12 -7.85 -9.58 15.90
C ASP A 12 -8.30 -8.23 15.30
N GLU A 13 -7.58 -7.64 14.35
CA GLU A 13 -7.92 -6.31 13.79
C GLU A 13 -9.22 -6.34 12.98
N GLU A 14 -9.40 -7.35 12.13
CA GLU A 14 -10.64 -7.51 11.37
C GLU A 14 -11.82 -7.77 12.31
N ASP A 15 -11.62 -8.61 13.32
CA ASP A 15 -12.62 -8.94 14.32
C ASP A 15 -13.01 -7.70 15.14
N GLU A 16 -12.05 -6.84 15.49
CA GLU A 16 -12.24 -5.55 16.16
C GLU A 16 -13.03 -4.57 15.28
N ILE A 17 -12.66 -4.39 14.01
CA ILE A 17 -13.38 -3.54 13.07
C ILE A 17 -14.83 -3.99 12.96
N ARG A 18 -15.07 -5.30 12.77
CA ARG A 18 -16.44 -5.83 12.70
C ARG A 18 -17.21 -5.62 14.00
N ALA A 19 -16.56 -5.78 15.15
CA ALA A 19 -17.19 -5.53 16.45
C ALA A 19 -17.53 -4.04 16.65
N GLN A 20 -16.71 -3.13 16.15
CA GLN A 20 -16.98 -1.69 16.18
C GLN A 20 -18.13 -1.32 15.25
N VAL A 21 -18.12 -1.81 14.01
CA VAL A 21 -19.20 -1.57 13.02
C VAL A 21 -20.54 -2.14 13.50
N ALA A 22 -20.52 -3.28 14.20
CA ALA A 22 -21.73 -3.88 14.77
C ALA A 22 -22.46 -3.00 15.81
N ARG A 23 -21.79 -1.97 16.36
CA ARG A 23 -22.43 -0.99 17.27
C ARG A 23 -23.43 -0.07 16.56
N TYR A 24 -23.36 0.00 15.23
CA TYR A 24 -24.20 0.87 14.40
C TYR A 24 -25.13 0.02 13.53
N PRO A 25 -26.35 -0.30 14.01
CA PRO A 25 -27.31 -1.10 13.26
C PRO A 25 -27.81 -0.37 12.02
N ARG A 26 -28.37 -1.11 11.05
CA ARG A 26 -28.91 -0.50 9.82
C ARG A 26 -30.06 0.45 10.13
N LEU A 27 -30.03 1.62 9.50
CA LEU A 27 -31.13 2.59 9.56
C LEU A 27 -32.35 2.05 8.83
N SER A 28 -33.54 2.39 9.33
CA SER A 28 -34.76 2.23 8.53
C SER A 28 -34.81 3.27 7.40
N ASN A 29 -35.50 2.94 6.30
CA ASN A 29 -35.70 3.87 5.18
C ASN A 29 -36.25 5.24 5.63
N ALA A 30 -37.13 5.25 6.64
CA ALA A 30 -37.69 6.49 7.16
C ALA A 30 -36.66 7.33 7.94
N GLN A 31 -35.76 6.69 8.68
CA GLN A 31 -34.66 7.40 9.36
C GLN A 31 -33.64 7.94 8.35
N GLU A 32 -33.27 7.12 7.36
CA GLU A 32 -32.34 7.53 6.30
C GLU A 32 -32.88 8.73 5.52
N GLN A 33 -34.15 8.70 5.10
CA GLN A 33 -34.76 9.84 4.40
C GLN A 33 -34.79 11.11 5.23
N ARG A 34 -35.02 11.00 6.55
CA ARG A 34 -34.98 12.17 7.45
C ARG A 34 -33.58 12.77 7.51
N LEU A 35 -32.55 11.93 7.68
CA LEU A 35 -31.15 12.38 7.74
C LEU A 35 -30.70 12.99 6.41
N LEU A 36 -31.09 12.39 5.29
CA LEU A 36 -30.79 12.93 3.95
C LEU A 36 -31.47 14.27 3.69
N ALA A 37 -32.65 14.51 4.27
CA ALA A 37 -33.38 15.76 4.17
C ALA A 37 -32.84 16.86 5.12
N THR A 38 -31.99 16.52 6.10
CA THR A 38 -31.36 17.49 7.01
C THR A 38 -30.45 18.44 6.24
N GLN A 39 -30.57 19.74 6.54
CA GLN A 39 -29.78 20.82 5.96
C GLN A 39 -29.32 21.83 7.03
N GLY A 40 -28.42 22.73 6.67
CA GLY A 40 -27.91 23.76 7.56
C GLY A 40 -26.92 23.19 8.60
N VAL A 41 -26.94 23.75 9.81
CA VAL A 41 -25.96 23.46 10.86
C VAL A 41 -25.96 22.01 11.36
N GLU A 42 -27.05 21.27 11.16
CA GLU A 42 -27.17 19.86 11.56
C GLU A 42 -26.72 18.88 10.46
N ARG A 43 -26.30 19.38 9.28
CA ARG A 43 -25.95 18.53 8.13
C ARG A 43 -24.76 17.61 8.44
N ASP A 44 -23.75 18.12 9.12
CA ASP A 44 -22.52 17.37 9.40
C ASP A 44 -22.79 16.22 10.38
N GLU A 45 -23.67 16.44 11.37
CA GLU A 45 -24.12 15.39 12.30
C GLU A 45 -24.96 14.33 11.58
N ALA A 46 -25.84 14.76 10.67
CA ALA A 46 -26.62 13.85 9.85
C ALA A 46 -25.74 13.00 8.92
N ASN A 47 -24.74 13.61 8.27
CA ASN A 47 -23.76 12.90 7.45
C ASN A 47 -22.98 11.88 8.29
N ARG A 48 -22.51 12.26 9.48
CA ARG A 48 -21.80 11.34 10.39
C ARG A 48 -22.66 10.13 10.74
N THR A 49 -23.93 10.37 11.09
CA THR A 49 -24.88 9.30 11.40
C THR A 49 -25.08 8.37 10.19
N LEU A 50 -25.24 8.93 9.00
CA LEU A 50 -25.36 8.16 7.76
C LEU A 50 -24.11 7.33 7.47
N ILE A 51 -22.91 7.89 7.67
CA ILE A 51 -21.64 7.18 7.49
C ILE A 51 -21.55 6.00 8.46
N GLU A 52 -21.68 6.26 9.76
CA GLU A 52 -21.53 5.24 10.82
C GLU A 52 -22.47 4.04 10.61
N HIS A 53 -23.72 4.28 10.23
CA HIS A 53 -24.73 3.23 10.06
C HIS A 53 -24.60 2.49 8.70
N ASN A 54 -23.76 2.99 7.78
CA ASN A 54 -23.48 2.36 6.48
C ASN A 54 -22.08 1.72 6.39
N LEU A 55 -21.26 1.75 7.46
CA LEU A 55 -19.94 1.11 7.49
C LEU A 55 -19.98 -0.41 7.23
N HIS A 56 -21.13 -1.06 7.46
CA HIS A 56 -21.29 -2.48 7.12
C HIS A 56 -21.09 -2.77 5.62
N LEU A 57 -21.42 -1.82 4.74
CA LEU A 57 -21.18 -1.94 3.30
C LEU A 57 -19.69 -1.99 2.98
N VAL A 58 -18.90 -1.21 3.70
CA VAL A 58 -17.43 -1.20 3.57
C VAL A 58 -16.85 -2.54 4.03
N VAL A 59 -17.35 -3.10 5.14
CA VAL A 59 -16.95 -4.43 5.60
C VAL A 59 -17.29 -5.52 4.57
N GLU A 60 -18.52 -5.52 4.04
CA GLU A 60 -18.96 -6.47 3.02
C GLU A 60 -18.10 -6.37 1.74
N ALA A 61 -17.80 -5.15 1.29
CA ALA A 61 -16.95 -4.90 0.12
C ALA A 61 -15.49 -5.31 0.34
N ALA A 62 -14.92 -5.02 1.52
CA ALA A 62 -13.56 -5.42 1.87
C ALA A 62 -13.43 -6.95 1.97
N GLN A 63 -14.43 -7.63 2.52
CA GLN A 63 -14.47 -9.09 2.59
C GLN A 63 -14.45 -9.73 1.19
N ALA A 64 -15.19 -9.17 0.23
CA ALA A 64 -15.20 -9.66 -1.15
C ALA A 64 -13.85 -9.48 -1.88
N ARG A 65 -12.97 -8.62 -1.37
CA ARG A 65 -11.66 -8.26 -1.93
C ARG A 65 -10.47 -8.83 -1.18
N LYS A 66 -10.72 -9.72 -0.21
CA LYS A 66 -9.67 -10.39 0.57
C LYS A 66 -8.64 -11.11 -0.33
N GLN A 67 -7.43 -11.25 0.22
CA GLN A 67 -6.31 -12.01 -0.37
C GLN A 67 -5.80 -11.45 -1.72
N ARG A 68 -6.03 -10.16 -1.99
CA ARG A 68 -5.56 -9.49 -3.22
C ARG A 68 -4.31 -8.63 -3.01
N GLY A 69 -3.56 -8.88 -1.94
CA GLY A 69 -2.30 -8.20 -1.65
C GLY A 69 -2.43 -6.88 -0.87
N VAL A 70 -3.65 -6.45 -0.54
CA VAL A 70 -3.90 -5.30 0.35
C VAL A 70 -4.51 -5.82 1.67
N PRO A 71 -4.00 -5.38 2.84
CA PRO A 71 -4.57 -5.71 4.15
C PRO A 71 -6.04 -5.32 4.29
N PHE A 72 -6.77 -6.02 5.18
CA PHE A 72 -8.18 -5.73 5.40
C PHE A 72 -8.42 -4.32 5.97
N GLY A 73 -7.59 -3.89 6.93
CA GLY A 73 -7.66 -2.55 7.53
C GLY A 73 -7.52 -1.46 6.47
N ASP A 74 -6.56 -1.60 5.56
CA ASP A 74 -6.32 -0.65 4.48
C ASP A 74 -7.50 -0.60 3.49
N LEU A 75 -8.02 -1.76 3.07
CA LEU A 75 -9.23 -1.81 2.25
C LEU A 75 -10.40 -1.11 2.95
N PHE A 76 -10.59 -1.39 4.24
CA PHE A 76 -11.65 -0.77 5.02
C PHE A 76 -11.49 0.75 5.10
N GLN A 77 -10.28 1.26 5.29
CA GLN A 77 -10.01 2.70 5.31
C GLN A 77 -10.33 3.35 3.94
N GLU A 78 -9.84 2.78 2.84
CA GLU A 78 -10.09 3.31 1.50
C GLU A 78 -11.58 3.26 1.10
N GLY A 79 -12.28 2.18 1.45
CA GLY A 79 -13.72 2.13 1.26
C GLY A 79 -14.48 3.12 2.15
N THR A 80 -13.98 3.40 3.36
CA THR A 80 -14.56 4.42 4.24
C THR A 80 -14.41 5.82 3.64
N VAL A 81 -13.29 6.13 3.00
CA VAL A 81 -13.10 7.39 2.24
C VAL A 81 -14.13 7.50 1.11
N GLY A 82 -14.34 6.42 0.35
CA GLY A 82 -15.37 6.36 -0.69
C GLY A 82 -16.78 6.57 -0.15
N LEU A 83 -17.11 5.94 0.99
CA LEU A 83 -18.38 6.10 1.69
C LEU A 83 -18.60 7.56 2.14
N ILE A 84 -17.62 8.17 2.81
CA ILE A 84 -17.70 9.56 3.29
C ILE A 84 -17.97 10.49 2.12
N SER A 85 -17.17 10.38 1.06
CA SER A 85 -17.31 11.20 -0.14
C SER A 85 -18.70 11.06 -0.77
N ALA A 86 -19.23 9.83 -0.84
CA ALA A 86 -20.57 9.58 -1.37
C ALA A 86 -21.68 10.20 -0.52
N VAL A 87 -21.57 10.14 0.81
CA VAL A 87 -22.55 10.74 1.74
C VAL A 87 -22.53 12.27 1.66
N GLU A 88 -21.35 12.87 1.63
CA GLU A 88 -21.16 14.33 1.57
C GLU A 88 -21.74 14.94 0.28
N HIS A 89 -21.57 14.24 -0.85
CA HIS A 89 -21.90 14.78 -2.17
C HIS A 89 -23.23 14.26 -2.74
N TYR A 90 -23.97 13.41 -2.02
CA TYR A 90 -25.23 12.85 -2.51
C TYR A 90 -26.31 13.93 -2.70
N LYS A 91 -26.93 13.98 -3.88
CA LYS A 91 -28.08 14.83 -4.16
C LYS A 91 -29.33 14.01 -4.47
N PRO A 92 -30.51 14.42 -3.97
CA PRO A 92 -31.78 13.85 -4.40
C PRO A 92 -31.94 13.97 -5.92
N GLY A 93 -31.99 12.84 -6.62
CA GLY A 93 -32.06 12.77 -8.09
C GLY A 93 -30.89 12.01 -8.74
N ASP A 94 -29.78 11.81 -8.03
CA ASP A 94 -28.60 11.08 -8.53
C ASP A 94 -28.77 9.54 -8.53
N GLY A 95 -30.01 9.06 -8.39
CA GLY A 95 -30.35 7.64 -8.23
C GLY A 95 -30.58 7.24 -6.77
N GLY A 96 -30.56 5.93 -6.50
CA GLY A 96 -30.76 5.40 -5.15
C GLY A 96 -29.52 5.64 -4.27
N PHE A 97 -29.72 6.18 -3.07
CA PHE A 97 -28.64 6.50 -2.13
C PHE A 97 -27.71 5.32 -1.87
N HIS A 98 -28.25 4.16 -1.51
CA HIS A 98 -27.47 2.93 -1.30
C HIS A 98 -26.60 2.54 -2.52
N ALA A 99 -27.14 2.65 -3.73
CA ALA A 99 -26.39 2.33 -4.95
C ALA A 99 -25.20 3.29 -5.15
N ARG A 100 -25.35 4.57 -4.77
CA ARG A 100 -24.26 5.56 -4.81
C ARG A 100 -23.16 5.23 -3.80
N LEU A 101 -23.53 4.79 -2.60
CA LEU A 101 -22.57 4.38 -1.57
C LEU A 101 -21.74 3.19 -2.06
N VAL A 102 -22.42 2.12 -2.49
CA VAL A 102 -21.77 0.89 -2.98
C VAL A 102 -20.82 1.21 -4.14
N HIS A 103 -21.27 2.00 -5.12
CA HIS A 103 -20.43 2.36 -6.25
C HIS A 103 -19.16 3.13 -5.83
N ALA A 104 -19.28 4.10 -4.91
CA ALA A 104 -18.12 4.87 -4.47
C ALA A 104 -17.13 4.01 -3.67
N ILE A 105 -17.63 3.13 -2.80
CA ILE A 105 -16.81 2.17 -2.04
C ILE A 105 -16.06 1.25 -3.01
N ASP A 106 -16.74 0.70 -4.01
CA ASP A 106 -16.12 -0.18 -4.99
C ASP A 106 -15.03 0.53 -5.80
N VAL A 107 -15.29 1.76 -6.25
CA VAL A 107 -14.32 2.55 -7.03
C VAL A 107 -13.05 2.82 -6.25
N THR A 108 -13.14 3.28 -4.99
CA THR A 108 -11.94 3.60 -4.21
C THR A 108 -11.14 2.35 -3.85
N MET A 109 -11.82 1.26 -3.46
CA MET A 109 -11.14 -0.01 -3.17
C MET A 109 -10.51 -0.65 -4.41
N ASP A 110 -11.16 -0.59 -5.57
CA ASP A 110 -10.60 -1.16 -6.80
C ASP A 110 -9.40 -0.35 -7.31
N ASP A 111 -9.39 0.97 -7.09
CA ASP A 111 -8.25 1.83 -7.41
C ASP A 111 -7.00 1.49 -6.57
N VAL A 112 -7.12 1.39 -5.24
CA VAL A 112 -5.98 1.03 -4.38
C VAL A 112 -5.43 -0.38 -4.68
N LEU A 113 -6.32 -1.31 -5.02
CA LEU A 113 -5.93 -2.65 -5.47
C LEU A 113 -5.15 -2.61 -6.77
N ALA A 114 -5.60 -1.82 -7.74
CA ALA A 114 -4.92 -1.67 -9.02
C ALA A 114 -3.53 -1.04 -8.84
N GLN A 115 -3.42 0.02 -8.04
CA GLN A 115 -2.15 0.69 -7.73
C GLN A 115 -1.17 -0.26 -7.05
N THR A 116 -1.63 -1.05 -6.08
CA THR A 116 -0.79 -2.03 -5.38
C THR A 116 -0.31 -3.13 -6.31
N GLN A 117 -1.18 -3.64 -7.20
CA GLN A 117 -0.79 -4.63 -8.20
C GLN A 117 0.21 -4.07 -9.22
N GLU A 118 0.05 -2.81 -9.62
CA GLU A 118 0.99 -2.15 -10.53
C GLU A 118 2.36 -1.94 -9.87
N ALA A 119 2.39 -1.48 -8.61
CA ALA A 119 3.62 -1.38 -7.83
C ALA A 119 4.34 -2.72 -7.74
N GLN A 120 3.65 -3.79 -7.38
CA GLN A 120 4.23 -5.15 -7.32
C GLN A 120 4.81 -5.60 -8.68
N ARG A 121 4.10 -5.35 -9.78
CA ARG A 121 4.60 -5.67 -11.12
C ARG A 121 5.85 -4.86 -11.48
N ASN A 122 5.89 -3.60 -11.10
CA ASN A 122 7.03 -2.73 -11.33
C ASN A 122 8.25 -3.22 -10.52
N ASP A 123 8.04 -3.61 -9.26
CA ASP A 123 9.09 -4.19 -8.41
C ASP A 123 9.63 -5.51 -8.99
N GLU A 124 8.75 -6.41 -9.43
CA GLU A 124 9.14 -7.66 -10.08
C GLU A 124 9.92 -7.42 -11.37
N ALA A 125 9.46 -6.47 -12.20
CA ALA A 125 10.16 -6.07 -13.42
C ALA A 125 11.53 -5.44 -13.14
N PHE A 126 11.64 -4.66 -12.05
CA PHE A 126 12.91 -4.09 -11.61
C PHE A 126 13.90 -5.17 -11.18
N VAL A 127 13.47 -6.15 -10.39
CA VAL A 127 14.32 -7.30 -9.99
C VAL A 127 14.84 -8.06 -11.20
N VAL A 128 13.98 -8.30 -12.21
CA VAL A 128 14.41 -8.94 -13.47
C VAL A 128 15.43 -8.07 -14.19
N ALA A 129 15.21 -6.76 -14.25
CA ALA A 129 16.13 -5.83 -14.91
C ALA A 129 17.52 -5.81 -14.23
N CYS A 130 17.58 -5.79 -12.90
CA CYS A 130 18.85 -5.86 -12.15
C CYS A 130 19.62 -7.14 -12.47
N ARG A 131 18.96 -8.30 -12.46
CA ARG A 131 19.62 -9.59 -12.80
C ARG A 131 20.19 -9.62 -14.21
N LEU A 132 19.45 -9.07 -15.18
CA LEU A 132 19.92 -8.95 -16.56
C LEU A 132 21.13 -8.02 -16.65
N LEU A 133 21.10 -6.90 -15.92
CA LEU A 133 22.20 -5.93 -15.88
C LEU A 133 23.47 -6.52 -15.27
N GLU A 134 23.37 -7.18 -14.11
CA GLU A 134 24.51 -7.86 -13.46
C GLU A 134 25.10 -8.96 -14.36
N SER A 135 24.26 -9.69 -15.10
CA SER A 135 24.70 -10.72 -16.04
C SER A 135 25.45 -10.10 -17.22
N ALA A 136 24.95 -8.98 -17.75
CA ALA A 136 25.60 -8.22 -18.81
C ALA A 136 26.93 -7.60 -18.36
N GLN A 137 27.00 -7.06 -17.13
CA GLN A 137 28.22 -6.55 -16.52
C GLN A 137 29.27 -7.65 -16.44
N ARG A 138 28.95 -8.80 -15.83
CA ARG A 138 29.87 -9.94 -15.73
C ARG A 138 30.41 -10.36 -17.10
N LEU A 139 29.52 -10.56 -18.08
CA LEU A 139 29.90 -10.97 -19.43
C LEU A 139 30.85 -9.97 -20.11
N LEU A 140 30.56 -8.67 -20.02
CA LEU A 140 31.38 -7.65 -20.65
C LEU A 140 32.69 -7.43 -19.90
N SER A 141 32.67 -7.47 -18.57
CA SER A 141 33.88 -7.35 -17.76
C SER A 141 34.87 -8.48 -18.02
N GLU A 142 34.38 -9.72 -18.14
CA GLU A 142 35.20 -10.88 -18.53
C GLU A 142 35.81 -10.72 -19.93
N ARG A 143 35.04 -10.17 -20.88
CA ARG A 143 35.48 -10.02 -22.28
C ARG A 143 36.42 -8.83 -22.49
N LEU A 144 36.23 -7.74 -21.75
CA LEU A 144 36.97 -6.48 -21.91
C LEU A 144 38.16 -6.38 -20.94
N GLY A 145 38.18 -7.18 -19.88
CA GLY A 145 39.18 -7.11 -18.81
C GLY A 145 39.09 -5.85 -17.95
N ARG A 146 37.95 -5.14 -18.00
CA ARG A 146 37.62 -3.94 -17.22
C ARG A 146 36.11 -3.84 -17.04
N ASP A 147 35.65 -2.99 -16.13
CA ASP A 147 34.21 -2.75 -15.97
C ASP A 147 33.56 -2.19 -17.25
N ALA A 148 32.35 -2.68 -17.53
CA ALA A 148 31.55 -2.26 -18.67
C ALA A 148 30.96 -0.86 -18.45
N THR A 149 30.99 -0.02 -19.48
CA THR A 149 30.35 1.30 -19.41
C THR A 149 28.83 1.19 -19.56
N PRO A 150 28.04 2.17 -19.07
CA PRO A 150 26.59 2.19 -19.27
C PRO A 150 26.16 2.08 -20.74
N ALA A 151 26.87 2.75 -21.65
CA ALA A 151 26.63 2.66 -23.09
C ALA A 151 26.87 1.24 -23.65
N GLU A 152 27.90 0.53 -23.17
CA GLU A 152 28.20 -0.85 -23.58
C GLU A 152 27.13 -1.83 -23.08
N LEU A 153 26.67 -1.65 -21.83
CA LEU A 153 25.58 -2.42 -21.24
C LEU A 153 24.26 -2.18 -21.98
N ALA A 154 23.94 -0.92 -22.26
CA ALA A 154 22.74 -0.53 -23.00
C ALA A 154 22.71 -1.17 -24.39
N LYS A 155 23.85 -1.15 -25.10
CA LYS A 155 23.97 -1.78 -26.42
C LYS A 155 23.78 -3.30 -26.35
N LEU A 156 24.33 -3.97 -25.34
CA LEU A 156 24.19 -5.42 -25.17
C LEU A 156 22.76 -5.83 -24.81
N LEU A 157 22.13 -5.07 -23.92
CA LEU A 157 20.77 -5.33 -23.42
C LEU A 157 19.67 -4.81 -24.36
N GLN A 158 20.04 -4.05 -25.40
CA GLN A 158 19.12 -3.33 -26.29
C GLN A 158 18.19 -2.39 -25.53
N TRP A 159 18.73 -1.71 -24.53
CA TRP A 159 18.03 -0.70 -23.73
C TRP A 159 18.52 0.69 -24.07
N GLU A 160 17.73 1.70 -23.71
CA GLU A 160 18.22 3.07 -23.67
C GLU A 160 19.25 3.22 -22.55
N GLU A 161 20.32 3.98 -22.81
CA GLU A 161 21.37 4.24 -21.83
C GLU A 161 20.81 4.93 -20.56
N ALA A 162 19.80 5.79 -20.71
CA ALA A 162 19.10 6.41 -19.59
C ALA A 162 18.50 5.37 -18.64
N ARG A 163 17.88 4.30 -19.16
CA ARG A 163 17.32 3.21 -18.35
C ARG A 163 18.42 2.48 -17.57
N VAL A 164 19.54 2.20 -18.22
CA VAL A 164 20.70 1.56 -17.56
C VAL A 164 21.23 2.44 -16.43
N ASN A 165 21.40 3.74 -16.67
CA ASN A 165 21.88 4.69 -15.66
C ASN A 165 20.95 4.75 -14.45
N VAL A 166 19.63 4.84 -14.66
CA VAL A 166 18.65 4.85 -13.57
C VAL A 166 18.77 3.60 -12.70
N ILE A 167 18.87 2.41 -13.31
CA ILE A 167 18.99 1.15 -12.56
C ILE A 167 20.32 1.11 -11.79
N LEU A 168 21.43 1.54 -12.41
CA LEU A 168 22.75 1.61 -11.74
C LEU A 168 22.79 2.60 -10.58
N GLU A 169 22.10 3.73 -10.69
CA GLU A 169 21.97 4.69 -9.60
C GLU A 169 21.13 4.13 -8.45
N MET A 170 20.01 3.47 -8.76
CA MET A 170 19.19 2.81 -7.75
C MET A 170 19.94 1.70 -7.01
N LEU A 171 20.71 0.88 -7.73
CA LEU A 171 21.55 -0.18 -7.13
C LEU A 171 22.64 0.39 -6.22
N ARG A 172 23.38 1.41 -6.67
CA ARG A 172 24.41 2.07 -5.85
C ARG A 172 23.80 2.72 -4.61
N GLY A 173 22.63 3.34 -4.74
CA GLY A 173 21.90 3.90 -3.60
C GLY A 173 21.56 2.83 -2.55
N ALA A 174 21.14 1.64 -2.99
CA ALA A 174 20.83 0.53 -2.10
C ALA A 174 22.07 -0.03 -1.37
N GLU A 175 23.22 -0.12 -2.06
CA GLU A 175 24.49 -0.56 -1.45
C GLU A 175 24.93 0.38 -0.31
N VAL A 176 24.83 1.70 -0.50
CA VAL A 176 25.19 2.68 0.53
C VAL A 176 24.33 2.56 1.78
N VAL A 177 23.03 2.29 1.63
CA VAL A 177 22.13 2.12 2.79
C VAL A 177 22.47 0.85 3.57
N HIS A 178 22.72 -0.27 2.90
CA HIS A 178 23.07 -1.53 3.57
C HIS A 178 24.45 -1.47 4.24
N ASP A 179 25.44 -0.82 3.62
CA ASP A 179 26.75 -0.62 4.24
C ASP A 179 26.64 0.25 5.50
N GLN A 180 25.77 1.27 5.50
CA GLN A 180 25.52 2.08 6.69
C GLN A 180 24.84 1.26 7.80
N GLU A 181 23.81 0.47 7.49
CA GLU A 181 23.15 -0.39 8.48
C GLU A 181 24.10 -1.47 9.06
N LEU A 182 25.01 -2.00 8.24
CA LEU A 182 26.05 -2.92 8.69
C LEU A 182 27.08 -2.23 9.59
N LEU A 183 27.49 -1.00 9.26
CA LEU A 183 28.40 -0.21 10.09
C LEU A 183 27.74 0.15 11.43
N ASP A 184 26.48 0.59 11.43
CA ASP A 184 25.72 0.89 12.64
C ASP A 184 25.57 -0.36 13.53
N TYR A 185 25.36 -1.54 12.93
CA TYR A 185 25.33 -2.81 13.67
C TYR A 185 26.69 -3.19 14.26
N LEU A 186 27.78 -2.94 13.54
CA LEU A 186 29.14 -3.20 14.01
C LEU A 186 29.56 -2.24 15.13
N GLU A 187 29.18 -0.95 15.05
CA GLU A 187 29.40 0.03 16.13
C GLU A 187 28.69 -0.39 17.42
N VAL A 188 27.45 -0.87 17.33
CA VAL A 188 26.71 -1.40 18.49
C VAL A 188 27.37 -2.65 19.09
N LEU A 189 28.01 -3.49 18.27
CA LEU A 189 28.75 -4.67 18.74
C LEU A 189 30.09 -4.34 19.38
N ASP A 190 30.78 -3.29 18.91
CA ASP A 190 32.02 -2.81 19.51
C ASP A 190 31.74 -2.15 20.87
N ASP A 191 30.67 -1.36 20.99
CA ASP A 191 30.22 -0.80 22.28
C ASP A 191 29.78 -1.89 23.29
N ALA A 192 29.23 -3.01 22.82
CA ALA A 192 28.84 -4.14 23.66
C ALA A 192 30.01 -5.04 24.11
N ASN A 193 31.21 -4.84 23.53
CA ASN A 193 32.43 -5.58 23.86
C ASN A 193 33.44 -4.75 24.66
N GLU A 194 33.11 -3.53 25.09
CA GLU A 194 33.90 -2.86 26.12
C GLU A 194 33.82 -3.70 27.41
N PRO A 195 34.95 -4.24 27.91
CA PRO A 195 34.93 -4.92 29.20
C PRO A 195 34.58 -3.89 30.26
N ASP A 196 33.52 -4.15 31.04
CA ASP A 196 33.24 -3.45 32.30
C ASP A 196 34.53 -3.46 33.13
N ASP A 197 35.25 -2.33 33.16
CA ASP A 197 36.47 -2.17 33.94
C ASP A 197 36.06 -2.13 35.43
N PRO A 198 36.32 -3.19 36.23
CA PRO A 198 35.86 -3.25 37.59
C PRO A 198 36.99 -2.81 38.52
N GLU A 199 37.52 -1.59 38.38
CA GLU A 199 38.39 -0.98 39.39
C GLU A 199 38.08 0.50 39.61
N ALA A 200 37.20 0.77 40.58
CA ALA A 200 37.22 1.96 41.43
C ALA A 200 36.81 1.60 42.86
#